data_AF-A0AAW5A8I9-F1
#
_entry.id   AF-A0AAW5A8I9-F1
#
_cell.length_a   1.000
_cell.length_b   1.000
_cell.length_c   1.000
_cell.angle_alpha   90.00
_cell.angle_beta   90.00
_cell.angle_gamma   90.00
#
_symmetry.space_group_name_H-M   'P 1'
#
loop_
_entity.id
_entity.type
_entity.pdbx_description
1 polymer ?
#
loop_
_entity_poly.entity_id
_entity_poly.type
_entity_poly.pdbx_seq_one_letter_code
_entity_poly.pdbx_strand_id
1 'polypeptide(L)'
;MYLLDSDAAKSLCQYLLLDELALALECPLSDFAILPQLRFQLRLNKPDAALKKLGSQDAVVTAQRLVEAATEVQVVTDSANTILELNRPDIDSGEAILFAAVSQDEDDALITGDKRALIALSEISEVPIVDSLWEKIITLEEAIYLIVQRSGFDLVSQRIRARPDVNVALSVIFGRANPNKIGEVLEGLNSYMNHLQSISQGKYLLPY
;
A
#
# COMPACT_ATOMS: atom_id res chain seq x y z
N MET A 1 3.59 -9.23 -10.06
CA MET A 1 4.03 -7.81 -9.93
C MET A 1 3.35 -7.18 -8.73
N TYR A 2 3.92 -6.14 -8.11
CA TYR A 2 3.32 -5.46 -6.95
C TYR A 2 2.79 -4.08 -7.31
N LEU A 3 1.47 -3.96 -7.45
CA LEU A 3 0.78 -2.72 -7.72
C LEU A 3 0.69 -1.91 -6.43
N LEU A 4 1.19 -0.68 -6.43
CA LEU A 4 1.10 0.23 -5.29
C LEU A 4 -0.01 1.24 -5.52
N ASP A 5 -0.95 1.28 -4.58
CA ASP A 5 -1.78 2.46 -4.38
C ASP A 5 -0.88 3.68 -4.09
N SER A 6 -1.32 4.84 -4.57
CA SER A 6 -0.64 6.11 -4.42
C SER A 6 -0.42 6.53 -2.97
N ASP A 7 -1.37 6.31 -2.07
CA ASP A 7 -1.20 6.69 -0.66
C ASP A 7 -0.28 5.71 0.09
N ALA A 8 -0.33 4.42 -0.24
CA ALA A 8 0.66 3.44 0.20
C ALA A 8 2.07 3.80 -0.30
N ALA A 9 2.25 4.03 -1.61
CA ALA A 9 3.52 4.43 -2.22
C ALA A 9 4.09 5.70 -1.57
N LYS A 10 3.25 6.72 -1.40
CA LYS A 10 3.62 7.96 -0.72
C LYS A 10 4.11 7.68 0.70
N SER A 11 3.35 6.93 1.49
CA SER A 11 3.70 6.62 2.89
C SER A 11 5.03 5.90 3.00
N LEU A 12 5.25 4.88 2.17
CA LEU A 12 6.51 4.13 2.09
C LEU A 12 7.69 5.03 1.73
N CYS A 13 7.52 5.94 0.76
CA CYS A 13 8.54 6.92 0.41
C CYS A 13 8.83 7.89 1.57
N GLN A 14 7.80 8.38 2.26
CA GLN A 14 7.96 9.32 3.38
C GLN A 14 8.64 8.67 4.61
N TYR A 15 8.42 7.38 4.81
CA TYR A 15 9.13 6.59 5.80
C TYR A 15 10.50 6.10 5.32
N LEU A 16 10.86 6.31 4.06
CA LEU A 16 12.07 5.76 3.44
C LEU A 16 12.11 4.23 3.54
N LEU A 17 10.98 3.53 3.49
CA LEU A 17 10.88 2.06 3.66
C LEU A 17 10.70 1.31 2.34
N LEU A 18 10.85 1.99 1.20
CA LEU A 18 10.61 1.39 -0.10
C LEU A 18 11.61 0.26 -0.43
N ASP A 19 12.90 0.46 -0.12
CA ASP A 19 13.93 -0.55 -0.38
C ASP A 19 13.74 -1.78 0.55
N GLU A 20 13.29 -1.56 1.79
CA GLU A 20 12.98 -2.63 2.73
C GLU A 20 11.72 -3.39 2.35
N LEU A 21 10.73 -2.73 1.72
CA LEU A 21 9.58 -3.41 1.14
C LEU A 21 10.01 -4.34 0.01
N ALA A 22 10.80 -3.82 -0.94
CA ALA A 22 11.35 -4.60 -2.04
C ALA A 22 12.15 -5.81 -1.52
N LEU A 23 12.95 -5.62 -0.47
CA LEU A 23 13.68 -6.70 0.19
C LEU A 23 12.77 -7.73 0.87
N ALA A 24 11.68 -7.30 1.50
CA ALA A 24 10.71 -8.18 2.16
C ALA A 24 9.89 -8.99 1.16
N LEU A 25 9.60 -8.42 -0.02
CA LEU A 25 8.90 -9.09 -1.12
C LEU A 25 9.85 -9.84 -2.06
N GLU A 26 11.15 -9.81 -1.77
CA GLU A 26 12.22 -10.47 -2.53
C GLU A 26 12.22 -10.12 -4.03
N CYS A 27 11.88 -8.87 -4.35
CA CYS A 27 11.77 -8.38 -5.73
C CYS A 27 12.50 -7.04 -5.92
N PRO A 28 12.97 -6.73 -7.14
CA PRO A 28 13.47 -5.40 -7.48
C PRO A 28 12.35 -4.36 -7.61
N LEU A 29 12.69 -3.06 -7.55
CA LEU A 29 11.72 -1.98 -7.78
C LEU A 29 11.07 -2.00 -9.18
N SER A 30 11.69 -2.67 -10.16
CA SER A 30 11.11 -2.87 -11.49
C SER A 30 9.89 -3.79 -11.49
N ASP A 31 9.72 -4.59 -10.45
CA ASP A 31 8.59 -5.52 -10.29
C ASP A 31 7.43 -4.87 -9.53
N PHE A 32 7.50 -3.56 -9.32
CA PHE A 32 6.40 -2.75 -8.84
C PHE A 32 5.69 -2.07 -10.01
N ALA A 33 4.40 -1.84 -9.84
CA ALA A 33 3.61 -1.02 -10.73
C ALA A 33 2.90 0.10 -9.97
N ILE A 34 2.74 1.25 -10.63
CA ILE A 34 2.10 2.44 -10.07
C ILE A 34 1.09 3.02 -11.05
N LEU A 35 0.10 3.74 -10.53
CA LEU A 35 -0.77 4.54 -11.39
C LEU A 35 0.04 5.65 -12.09
N PRO A 36 -0.15 5.91 -13.40
CA PRO A 36 0.56 6.97 -14.13
C PRO A 36 0.45 8.35 -13.48
N GLN A 37 -0.63 8.59 -12.73
CA GLN A 37 -0.91 9.85 -12.06
C GLN A 37 -0.03 10.08 -10.82
N LEU A 38 0.62 9.04 -10.27
CA LEU A 38 1.40 9.12 -9.03
C LEU A 38 2.43 10.26 -9.08
N ARG A 39 3.18 10.36 -10.18
CA ARG A 39 4.20 11.41 -10.37
C ARG A 39 3.65 12.83 -10.21
N PHE A 40 2.42 13.05 -10.67
CA PHE A 40 1.73 14.34 -10.59
C PHE A 40 1.11 14.56 -9.20
N GLN A 41 0.55 13.52 -8.60
CA GLN A 41 0.00 13.55 -7.24
C GLN A 41 1.07 13.88 -6.19
N LEU A 42 2.29 13.36 -6.40
CA LEU A 42 3.49 13.64 -5.60
C LEU A 42 4.20 14.94 -6.02
N ARG A 43 3.78 15.56 -7.12
CA ARG A 43 4.28 16.84 -7.66
C ARG A 43 5.77 16.82 -7.99
N LEU A 44 6.31 15.68 -8.43
CA LEU A 44 7.76 15.48 -8.62
C LEU A 44 8.40 16.42 -9.65
N ASN A 45 7.62 16.99 -10.57
CA ASN A 45 8.09 17.99 -11.55
C ASN A 45 8.32 19.39 -10.94
N LYS A 46 7.97 19.60 -9.67
CA LYS A 46 8.08 20.88 -8.95
C LYS A 46 8.80 20.67 -7.62
N PRO A 47 10.13 20.88 -7.55
CA PRO A 47 10.95 20.52 -6.39
C PRO A 47 10.39 20.99 -5.04
N ASP A 48 10.06 22.28 -4.91
CA ASP A 48 9.53 22.84 -3.65
C ASP A 48 8.18 22.23 -3.26
N ALA A 49 7.33 21.92 -4.25
CA ALA A 49 6.02 21.34 -4.02
C ALA A 49 6.10 19.85 -3.66
N ALA A 50 7.04 19.12 -4.26
CA ALA A 50 7.35 17.73 -3.92
C ALA A 50 7.92 17.65 -2.50
N LEU A 51 8.90 18.51 -2.16
CA LEU A 51 9.48 18.60 -0.82
C LEU A 51 8.41 18.92 0.23
N LYS A 52 7.50 19.86 -0.05
CA LYS A 52 6.37 20.14 0.84
C LYS A 52 5.43 18.96 1.01
N LYS A 53 5.19 18.18 -0.05
CA LYS A 53 4.27 17.02 -0.05
C LYS A 53 4.88 15.82 0.70
N LEU A 54 6.16 15.54 0.47
CA LEU A 54 6.85 14.35 0.99
C LEU A 54 7.56 14.62 2.33
N GLY A 55 7.94 15.86 2.59
CA GLY A 55 8.44 16.34 3.88
C GLY A 55 9.95 16.20 4.09
N SER A 56 10.68 15.55 3.20
CA SER A 56 12.15 15.50 3.21
C SER A 56 12.71 15.31 1.80
N GLN A 57 13.97 15.70 1.60
CA GLN A 57 14.66 15.50 0.32
C GLN A 57 14.86 14.00 0.02
N ASP A 58 15.17 13.19 1.04
CA ASP A 58 15.33 11.75 0.88
C ASP A 58 14.03 11.08 0.43
N ALA A 59 12.88 11.55 0.92
CA ALA A 59 11.59 11.03 0.48
C ALA A 59 11.28 11.41 -0.96
N VAL A 60 11.69 12.61 -1.41
CA VAL A 60 11.59 13.04 -2.82
C VAL A 60 12.46 12.15 -3.71
N VAL A 61 13.71 11.90 -3.32
CA VAL A 61 14.64 11.02 -4.06
C VAL A 61 14.08 9.59 -4.12
N THR A 62 13.53 9.08 -3.02
CA THR A 62 12.90 7.75 -2.97
C THR A 62 11.70 7.68 -3.91
N ALA A 63 10.83 8.69 -3.91
CA ALA A 63 9.68 8.74 -4.82
C ALA A 63 10.08 8.87 -6.30
N GLN A 64 11.16 9.60 -6.61
CA GLN A 64 11.70 9.67 -7.97
C GLN A 64 12.22 8.31 -8.42
N ARG A 65 13.00 7.62 -7.58
CA ARG A 65 13.48 6.25 -7.86
C ARG A 65 12.31 5.28 -8.11
N LEU A 66 11.25 5.35 -7.32
CA LEU A 66 10.05 4.53 -7.53
C LEU A 66 9.44 4.79 -8.90
N VAL A 67 9.16 6.06 -9.23
CA VAL A 67 8.51 6.43 -10.50
C VAL A 67 9.38 6.13 -11.72
N GLU A 68 10.70 6.16 -11.57
CA GLU A 68 11.64 5.83 -12.66
C GLU A 68 11.79 4.32 -12.86
N ALA A 69 11.68 3.52 -11.80
CA ALA A 69 11.89 2.07 -11.87
C ALA A 69 10.61 1.28 -12.08
N ALA A 70 9.49 1.71 -11.48
CA ALA A 70 8.22 0.99 -11.53
C ALA A 70 7.57 1.07 -12.91
N THR A 71 6.81 0.02 -13.24
CA THR A 71 5.97 0.01 -14.45
C THR A 71 4.71 0.84 -14.23
N GLU A 72 4.21 1.51 -15.27
CA GLU A 72 2.91 2.17 -15.18
C GLU A 72 1.79 1.15 -15.39
N VAL A 73 0.80 1.14 -14.49
CA VAL A 73 -0.38 0.28 -14.61
C VAL A 73 -1.12 0.58 -15.90
N GLN A 74 -1.36 -0.45 -16.71
CA GLN A 74 -2.17 -0.40 -17.91
C GLN A 74 -3.33 -1.38 -17.77
N VAL A 75 -4.56 -0.89 -17.85
CA VAL A 75 -5.74 -1.77 -17.84
C VAL A 75 -6.17 -2.01 -19.28
N VAL A 76 -6.02 -3.25 -19.75
CA VAL A 76 -6.62 -3.67 -21.02
C VAL A 76 -8.15 -3.67 -20.86
N THR A 77 -8.82 -2.80 -21.62
CA THR A 77 -10.27 -2.53 -21.50
C THR A 77 -11.16 -3.74 -21.81
N ASP A 78 -10.66 -4.75 -22.52
CA ASP A 78 -11.51 -5.81 -23.06
C ASP A 78 -11.81 -6.93 -22.04
N SER A 79 -10.98 -7.12 -21.00
CA SER A 79 -11.14 -8.18 -19.98
C SER A 79 -11.50 -7.66 -18.58
N ALA A 80 -11.19 -6.40 -18.25
CA ALA A 80 -11.38 -5.82 -16.91
C ALA A 80 -12.66 -4.99 -16.74
N ASN A 81 -13.56 -5.03 -17.73
CA ASN A 81 -14.81 -4.25 -17.73
C ASN A 81 -15.67 -4.52 -16.50
N THR A 82 -15.73 -5.76 -16.00
CA THR A 82 -16.62 -6.09 -14.89
C THR A 82 -16.26 -5.34 -13.60
N ILE A 83 -14.98 -5.18 -13.24
CA ILE A 83 -14.60 -4.44 -12.02
C ILE A 83 -14.80 -2.94 -12.20
N LEU A 84 -14.44 -2.40 -13.38
CA LEU A 84 -14.62 -0.97 -13.68
C LEU A 84 -16.10 -0.55 -13.76
N GLU A 85 -16.99 -1.49 -14.11
CA GLU A 85 -18.43 -1.29 -14.18
C GLU A 85 -19.13 -1.38 -12.81
N LEU A 86 -18.44 -1.83 -11.75
CA LEU A 86 -18.95 -1.82 -10.38
C LEU A 86 -19.01 -0.39 -9.87
N ASN A 87 -20.03 0.36 -10.29
CA ASN A 87 -20.25 1.75 -9.91
C ASN A 87 -20.56 1.86 -8.41
N ARG A 88 -19.50 1.94 -7.59
CA ARG A 88 -19.56 2.09 -6.13
C ARG A 88 -18.93 3.43 -5.74
N PRO A 89 -19.66 4.31 -5.01
CA PRO A 89 -19.16 5.63 -4.66
C PRO A 89 -17.94 5.61 -3.72
N ASP A 90 -17.74 4.51 -2.98
CA ASP A 90 -16.64 4.33 -2.04
C ASP A 90 -15.39 3.67 -2.66
N ILE A 91 -15.42 3.34 -3.96
CA ILE A 91 -14.25 2.91 -4.73
C ILE A 91 -14.01 3.99 -5.78
N ASP A 92 -12.95 4.76 -5.61
CA ASP A 92 -12.63 5.80 -6.59
C ASP A 92 -12.06 5.19 -7.88
N SER A 93 -11.98 6.01 -8.93
CA SER A 93 -11.49 5.57 -10.24
C SER A 93 -10.05 5.03 -10.23
N GLY A 94 -9.19 5.49 -9.32
CA GLY A 94 -7.82 5.00 -9.18
C GLY A 94 -7.81 3.61 -8.57
N GLU A 95 -8.54 3.41 -7.47
CA GLU A 95 -8.69 2.10 -6.83
C GLU A 95 -9.36 1.08 -7.76
N ALA A 96 -10.40 1.49 -8.50
CA ALA A 96 -11.04 0.63 -9.48
C ALA A 96 -10.06 0.17 -10.58
N ILE A 97 -9.18 1.05 -11.04
CA ILE A 97 -8.12 0.73 -12.01
C ILE A 97 -7.11 -0.27 -11.42
N LEU A 98 -6.75 -0.11 -10.15
CA LEU A 98 -5.82 -1.03 -9.46
C LEU A 98 -6.44 -2.42 -9.27
N PHE A 99 -7.69 -2.50 -8.82
CA PHE A 99 -8.43 -3.76 -8.71
C PHE A 99 -8.60 -4.44 -10.08
N ALA A 100 -8.92 -3.65 -11.11
CA ALA A 100 -9.00 -4.13 -12.47
C ALA A 100 -7.66 -4.71 -12.95
N ALA A 101 -6.56 -3.99 -12.72
CA ALA A 101 -5.23 -4.41 -13.16
C ALA A 101 -4.74 -5.68 -12.44
N VAL A 102 -4.85 -5.74 -11.11
CA VAL A 102 -4.42 -6.92 -10.33
C VAL A 102 -5.28 -8.17 -10.64
N SER A 103 -6.47 -7.97 -11.21
CA SER A 103 -7.31 -9.08 -11.68
C SER A 103 -6.83 -9.72 -12.99
N GLN A 104 -5.94 -9.06 -13.75
CA GLN A 104 -5.51 -9.52 -15.08
C GLN A 104 -4.42 -10.60 -15.03
N ASP A 105 -3.63 -10.64 -13.97
CA ASP A 105 -2.55 -11.61 -13.78
C ASP A 105 -2.67 -12.30 -12.42
N GLU A 106 -2.47 -13.62 -12.37
CA GLU A 106 -2.57 -14.42 -11.14
C GLU A 106 -1.42 -14.13 -10.16
N ASP A 107 -0.25 -13.74 -10.67
CA ASP A 107 0.96 -13.47 -9.87
C ASP A 107 1.07 -12.00 -9.40
N ASP A 108 0.06 -11.20 -9.68
CA ASP A 108 0.00 -9.80 -9.26
C ASP A 108 -0.61 -9.64 -7.87
N ALA A 109 -0.08 -8.69 -7.11
CA ALA A 109 -0.58 -8.31 -5.79
C ALA A 109 -0.75 -6.79 -5.71
N LEU A 110 -1.74 -6.34 -4.94
CA LEU A 110 -2.04 -4.94 -4.67
C LEU A 110 -1.62 -4.58 -3.25
N ILE A 111 -0.80 -3.54 -3.12
CA ILE A 111 -0.43 -2.95 -1.84
C ILE A 111 -1.22 -1.65 -1.67
N THR A 112 -2.11 -1.61 -0.67
CA THR A 112 -3.00 -0.44 -0.45
C THR A 112 -3.13 -0.03 1.01
N GLY A 113 -3.28 1.27 1.23
CA GLY A 113 -3.65 1.85 2.53
C GLY A 113 -5.16 2.11 2.67
N ASP A 114 -5.93 2.00 1.60
CA ASP A 114 -7.34 2.41 1.60
C ASP A 114 -8.27 1.30 2.09
N LYS A 115 -8.53 1.31 3.40
CA LYS A 115 -9.48 0.39 4.03
C LYS A 115 -10.92 0.65 3.61
N ARG A 116 -11.28 1.87 3.20
CA ARG A 116 -12.64 2.19 2.77
C ARG A 116 -12.94 1.51 1.44
N ALA A 117 -11.99 1.56 0.50
CA ALA A 117 -12.07 0.83 -0.76
C ALA A 117 -12.19 -0.68 -0.52
N LEU A 118 -11.40 -1.26 0.40
CA LEU A 118 -11.49 -2.68 0.76
C LEU A 118 -12.84 -3.05 1.40
N ILE A 119 -13.36 -2.24 2.32
CA ILE A 119 -14.70 -2.48 2.90
C ILE A 119 -15.76 -2.46 1.79
N ALA A 120 -15.72 -1.47 0.90
CA ALA A 120 -16.64 -1.39 -0.23
C ALA A 120 -16.52 -2.59 -1.17
N LEU A 121 -15.30 -3.07 -1.43
CA LEU A 121 -15.03 -4.29 -2.20
C LEU A 121 -15.65 -5.53 -1.53
N SER A 122 -15.61 -5.61 -0.19
CA SER A 122 -16.16 -6.75 0.56
C SER A 122 -17.68 -6.86 0.52
N GLU A 123 -18.37 -5.76 0.22
CA GLU A 123 -19.82 -5.74 0.01
C GLU A 123 -20.23 -6.24 -1.38
N ILE A 124 -19.26 -6.48 -2.27
CA ILE A 124 -19.52 -7.04 -3.60
C ILE A 124 -19.49 -8.56 -3.46
N SER A 125 -20.67 -9.15 -3.62
CA SER A 125 -20.89 -10.59 -3.54
C SER A 125 -21.21 -11.15 -4.92
N GLU A 126 -21.03 -12.46 -5.09
CA GLU A 126 -21.42 -13.20 -6.31
C GLU A 126 -20.65 -12.79 -7.59
N VAL A 127 -19.49 -12.17 -7.43
CA VAL A 127 -18.58 -11.79 -8.52
C VAL A 127 -17.25 -12.55 -8.35
N PRO A 128 -17.04 -13.69 -9.04
CA PRO A 128 -15.87 -14.56 -8.82
C PRO A 128 -14.53 -13.85 -8.95
N ILE A 129 -14.43 -12.88 -9.86
CA ILE A 129 -13.20 -12.10 -10.04
C ILE A 129 -12.87 -11.27 -8.80
N VAL A 130 -13.87 -10.74 -8.08
CA VAL A 130 -13.68 -10.01 -6.82
C VAL A 130 -13.23 -10.94 -5.71
N ASP A 131 -13.76 -12.17 -5.66
CA ASP A 131 -13.33 -13.15 -4.66
C ASP A 131 -11.84 -13.50 -4.79
N SER A 132 -11.33 -13.61 -6.03
CA SER A 132 -9.90 -13.87 -6.29
C SER A 132 -8.96 -12.71 -5.94
N LEU A 133 -9.48 -11.49 -5.81
CA LEU A 133 -8.66 -10.31 -5.44
C LEU A 133 -8.15 -10.41 -4.00
N TRP A 134 -8.90 -11.06 -3.11
CA TRP A 134 -8.59 -11.07 -1.68
C TRP A 134 -7.30 -11.80 -1.34
N GLU A 135 -6.91 -12.77 -2.15
CA GLU A 135 -5.63 -13.49 -2.03
C GLU A 135 -4.44 -12.62 -2.46
N LYS A 136 -4.71 -11.50 -3.14
CA LYS A 136 -3.72 -10.62 -3.78
C LYS A 136 -3.55 -9.29 -3.06
N ILE A 137 -4.32 -9.04 -1.98
CA ILE A 137 -4.31 -7.75 -1.28
C ILE A 137 -3.35 -7.79 -0.10
N ILE A 138 -2.39 -6.87 -0.11
CA ILE A 138 -1.47 -6.58 0.99
C ILE A 138 -1.81 -5.19 1.52
N THR A 139 -2.18 -5.08 2.79
CA THR A 139 -2.42 -3.75 3.38
C THR A 139 -1.11 -3.03 3.70
N LEU A 140 -1.15 -1.71 3.88
CA LEU A 140 0.03 -0.97 4.38
C LEU A 140 0.50 -1.53 5.73
N GLU A 141 -0.40 -1.91 6.64
CA GLU A 141 -0.02 -2.54 7.90
C GLU A 141 0.66 -3.89 7.71
N GLU A 142 0.16 -4.72 6.79
CA GLU A 142 0.80 -5.98 6.41
C GLU A 142 2.17 -5.76 5.76
N ALA A 143 2.30 -4.80 4.85
CA ALA A 143 3.58 -4.43 4.25
C ALA A 143 4.61 -4.02 5.33
N ILE A 144 4.20 -3.22 6.31
CA ILE A 144 5.05 -2.86 7.46
C ILE A 144 5.37 -4.08 8.31
N TYR A 145 4.42 -4.99 8.53
CA TYR A 145 4.64 -6.24 9.25
C TYR A 145 5.74 -7.08 8.56
N LEU A 146 5.63 -7.31 7.25
CA LEU A 146 6.63 -8.03 6.45
C LEU A 146 8.01 -7.36 6.52
N ILE A 147 8.06 -6.04 6.43
CA ILE A 147 9.30 -5.26 6.56
C ILE A 147 9.94 -5.43 7.94
N VAL A 148 9.15 -5.41 9.04
CA VAL A 148 9.67 -5.65 10.39
C VAL A 148 10.27 -7.05 10.51
N GLN A 149 9.63 -8.06 9.94
CA GLN A 149 10.13 -9.44 9.95
C GLN A 149 11.45 -9.59 9.19
N ARG A 150 11.63 -8.85 8.08
CA ARG A 150 12.80 -8.99 7.21
C ARG A 150 13.98 -8.07 7.55
N SER A 151 13.71 -6.79 7.84
CA SER A 151 14.73 -5.72 7.86
C SER A 151 15.13 -5.28 9.27
N GLY A 152 14.49 -5.84 10.30
CA GLY A 152 14.81 -5.58 11.70
C GLY A 152 14.01 -4.43 12.32
N PHE A 153 13.53 -4.67 13.53
CA PHE A 153 12.59 -3.79 14.22
C PHE A 153 13.11 -2.36 14.46
N ASP A 154 14.35 -2.20 14.92
CA ASP A 154 14.88 -0.89 15.34
C ASP A 154 14.93 0.11 14.18
N LEU A 155 15.31 -0.36 12.98
CA LEU A 155 15.33 0.44 11.77
C LEU A 155 13.94 0.97 11.42
N VAL A 156 12.96 0.07 11.37
CA VAL A 156 11.58 0.39 11.00
C VAL A 156 10.95 1.32 12.03
N SER A 157 11.16 1.02 13.31
CA SER A 157 10.68 1.85 14.42
C SER A 157 11.26 3.25 14.37
N GLN A 158 12.56 3.40 14.13
CA GLN A 158 13.19 4.72 14.00
C GLN A 158 12.57 5.52 12.84
N ARG A 159 12.41 4.90 11.67
CA ARG A 159 11.90 5.57 10.47
C ARG A 159 10.44 5.99 10.58
N ILE A 160 9.57 5.12 11.10
CA ILE A 160 8.15 5.45 11.31
C ILE A 160 8.00 6.55 12.35
N ARG A 161 8.72 6.45 13.47
CA ARG A 161 8.63 7.43 14.57
C ARG A 161 9.23 8.79 14.22
N ALA A 162 10.16 8.85 13.26
CA ALA A 162 10.67 10.13 12.75
C ALA A 162 9.60 10.93 12.00
N ARG A 163 8.54 10.28 11.51
CA ARG A 163 7.45 10.88 10.71
C ARG A 163 6.06 10.50 11.23
N PRO A 164 5.71 10.90 12.47
CA PRO A 164 4.40 10.56 13.05
C PRO A 164 3.23 11.27 12.35
N ASP A 165 3.53 12.26 11.49
CA ASP A 165 2.58 13.00 10.65
C ASP A 165 2.07 12.21 9.44
N VAL A 166 2.79 11.17 9.02
CA VAL A 166 2.51 10.45 7.76
C VAL A 166 1.30 9.53 7.89
N ASN A 167 1.25 8.70 8.94
CA ASN A 167 0.15 7.79 9.19
C ASN A 167 -0.14 7.72 10.70
N VAL A 168 -1.36 8.11 11.08
CA VAL A 168 -1.78 8.18 12.48
C VAL A 168 -1.79 6.79 13.13
N ALA A 169 -2.29 5.77 12.45
CA ALA A 169 -2.34 4.40 12.99
C ALA A 169 -0.93 3.87 13.27
N LEU A 170 -0.04 3.94 12.29
CA LEU A 170 1.35 3.51 12.47
C LEU A 170 2.07 4.33 13.55
N SER A 171 1.81 5.64 13.64
CA SER A 171 2.39 6.48 14.70
C SER A 171 1.97 6.04 16.12
N VAL A 172 0.74 5.50 16.27
CA VAL A 172 0.23 4.98 17.54
C VAL A 172 0.84 3.61 17.82
N ILE A 173 0.84 2.72 16.82
CA ILE A 173 1.39 1.36 16.92
C ILE A 173 2.86 1.38 17.34
N PHE A 174 3.69 2.23 16.71
CA PHE A 174 5.12 2.32 17.01
C PHE A 174 5.46 3.20 18.21
N GLY A 175 4.50 3.96 18.72
CA GLY A 175 4.66 4.86 19.85
C GLY A 175 5.26 6.23 19.47
N ARG A 176 4.60 7.31 19.90
CA ARG A 176 5.02 8.68 19.59
C ARG A 176 6.14 9.15 20.52
N ALA A 177 5.80 9.35 21.80
CA ALA A 177 6.74 9.89 22.78
C ALA A 177 7.88 8.91 23.10
N ASN A 178 7.54 7.64 23.32
CA ASN A 178 8.48 6.55 23.56
C ASN A 178 8.23 5.45 22.52
N PRO A 179 9.28 4.74 22.07
CA PRO A 179 9.10 3.59 21.19
C PRO A 179 8.40 2.46 21.94
N ASN A 180 7.39 1.88 21.31
CA ASN A 180 6.83 0.61 21.77
C ASN A 180 7.82 -0.54 21.53
N LYS A 181 7.67 -1.65 22.24
CA LYS A 181 8.50 -2.84 22.03
C LYS A 181 8.02 -3.62 20.81
N ILE A 182 8.88 -4.46 20.24
CA ILE A 182 8.54 -5.28 19.06
C ILE A 182 7.25 -6.08 19.26
N GLY A 183 7.04 -6.72 20.41
CA GLY A 183 5.82 -7.49 20.70
C GLY A 183 4.55 -6.63 20.63
N GLU A 184 4.57 -5.44 21.23
CA GLU A 184 3.45 -4.49 21.22
C GLU A 184 3.18 -3.94 19.82
N VAL A 185 4.23 -3.73 19.03
CA VAL A 185 4.11 -3.29 17.62
C VAL A 185 3.48 -4.39 16.77
N LEU A 186 3.94 -5.63 16.89
CA LEU A 186 3.39 -6.75 16.15
C LEU A 186 1.94 -7.02 16.55
N GLU A 187 1.60 -6.93 17.84
CA GLU A 187 0.21 -6.98 18.32
C GLU A 187 -0.63 -5.84 17.74
N GLY A 188 -0.10 -4.62 17.68
CA GLY A 188 -0.77 -3.47 17.08
C GLY A 188 -1.06 -3.65 15.59
N LEU A 189 -0.08 -4.07 14.80
CA LEU A 189 -0.25 -4.37 13.37
C LEU A 189 -1.28 -5.49 13.17
N ASN A 190 -1.13 -6.59 13.91
CA ASN A 190 -2.08 -7.71 13.89
C ASN A 190 -3.49 -7.28 14.28
N SER A 191 -3.65 -6.38 15.26
CA SER A 191 -4.97 -5.87 15.65
C SER A 191 -5.65 -5.12 14.50
N TYR A 192 -4.90 -4.36 13.69
CA TYR A 192 -5.43 -3.65 12.54
C TYR A 192 -5.82 -4.59 11.39
N MET A 193 -5.02 -5.63 11.15
CA MET A 193 -5.30 -6.66 10.14
C MET A 193 -6.51 -7.53 10.54
N ASN A 194 -6.59 -7.97 11.80
CA ASN A 194 -7.73 -8.71 12.33
C ASN A 194 -9.02 -7.88 12.31
N HIS A 195 -8.93 -6.58 12.61
CA HIS A 195 -10.08 -5.69 12.49
C HIS A 195 -10.57 -5.61 11.05
N LEU A 196 -9.66 -5.48 10.07
CA LEU A 196 -10.02 -5.48 8.65
C LEU A 196 -10.66 -6.81 8.22
N GLN A 197 -10.10 -7.94 8.64
CA GLN A 197 -10.71 -9.26 8.39
C GLN A 197 -12.14 -9.32 8.95
N SER A 198 -12.36 -8.83 10.17
CA SER A 198 -13.70 -8.82 10.78
C SER A 198 -14.70 -7.95 10.01
N ILE A 199 -14.31 -6.73 9.62
CA ILE A 199 -15.22 -5.79 8.94
C ILE A 199 -15.41 -6.10 7.45
N SER A 200 -14.50 -6.86 6.85
CA SER A 200 -14.64 -7.43 5.49
C SER A 200 -15.34 -8.80 5.47
N GLN A 201 -16.01 -9.18 6.56
CA GLN A 201 -16.75 -10.45 6.68
C GLN A 201 -15.86 -11.69 6.44
N GLY A 202 -14.59 -11.61 6.82
CA GLY A 202 -13.62 -12.68 6.64
C GLY A 202 -12.99 -12.75 5.25
N LYS A 203 -13.31 -11.82 4.34
CA LYS A 203 -12.74 -11.78 2.99
C LYS A 203 -11.25 -11.45 2.99
N TYR A 204 -10.83 -10.47 3.80
CA TYR A 204 -9.41 -10.16 3.92
C TYR A 204 -8.66 -11.32 4.60
N LEU A 205 -7.60 -11.78 3.95
CA LEU A 205 -6.76 -12.86 4.42
C LEU A 205 -5.60 -12.29 5.22
N LEU A 206 -5.31 -12.90 6.38
CA LEU A 206 -4.18 -12.49 7.20
C LEU A 206 -2.88 -13.07 6.62
N PRO A 207 -1.74 -12.38 6.78
CA PRO A 207 -0.44 -12.94 6.44
C PRO A 207 -0.19 -14.23 7.24
N TYR A 208 0.37 -15.25 6.57
CA TYR A 208 0.73 -16.54 7.17
C TYR A 208 1.96 -16.47 8.06
#